data_AF-A0A950J4L8-F1
#
_entry.id   AF-A0A950J4L8-F1
#
_cell.length_a   1.000
_cell.length_b   1.000
_cell.length_c   1.000
_cell.angle_alpha   90.00
_cell.angle_beta   90.00
_cell.angle_gamma   90.00
#
_symmetry.space_group_name_H-M   'P 1'
#
loop_
_entity.id
_entity.type
_entity.pdbx_description
1 polymer ?
#
loop_
_entity_poly.entity_id
_entity_poly.type
_entity_poly.pdbx_seq_one_letter_code
_entity_poly.pdbx_strand_id
1 'polypeptide(L)'
;MAILLVAGFLWAATAREVYQATSPRSLVAHVWFRKAYSLIAFAIVGWIAAHALRRVRYFPRVWLSAGLVGTYSALIEVAQKLHGSTESWRWNLFDIACGLIGGLIGALAYRTSDDH
;
A
#
# COMPACT_ATOMS: atom_id res chain seq x y z
N MET A 1 18.38 5.69 7.44
CA MET A 1 18.11 4.26 7.16
C MET A 1 16.68 4.00 6.73
N ALA A 2 15.65 4.40 7.49
CA ALA A 2 14.24 4.19 7.11
C ALA A 2 13.87 4.81 5.74
N ILE A 3 14.35 6.02 5.43
CA ILE A 3 14.11 6.68 4.14
C ILE A 3 14.70 5.87 2.98
N LEU A 4 15.89 5.29 3.16
CA LEU A 4 16.54 4.47 2.13
C LEU A 4 15.79 3.15 1.91
N LEU A 5 15.24 2.56 2.97
CA LEU A 5 14.38 1.37 2.86
C LEU A 5 13.09 1.70 2.11
N VAL A 6 12.42 2.79 2.48
CA VAL A 6 11.20 3.27 1.79
C VAL A 6 11.49 3.54 0.31
N ALA A 7 12.58 4.24 -0.01
CA ALA A 7 12.99 4.52 -1.38
C ALA A 7 13.34 3.24 -2.15
N GLY A 8 14.03 2.28 -1.52
CA GLY A 8 14.36 0.99 -2.12
C GLY A 8 13.11 0.15 -2.42
N PHE A 9 12.14 0.11 -1.50
CA PHE A 9 10.85 -0.56 -1.73
C PHE A 9 10.02 0.13 -2.81
N LEU A 10 10.03 1.47 -2.86
CA LEU A 10 9.39 2.25 -3.91
C LEU A 10 10.00 1.93 -5.28
N TRP A 11 11.33 1.90 -5.37
CA TRP A 11 12.03 1.54 -6.60
C TRP A 11 11.67 0.12 -7.05
N ALA A 12 11.75 -0.86 -6.13
CA ALA A 12 11.41 -2.26 -6.42
C ALA A 12 9.94 -2.43 -6.88
N ALA A 13 9.00 -1.70 -6.26
CA ALA A 13 7.59 -1.72 -6.64
C ALA A 13 7.32 -1.09 -8.03
N THR A 14 8.20 -0.20 -8.49
CA THR A 14 8.12 0.43 -9.82
C THR A 14 8.94 -0.27 -10.89
N ALA A 15 9.82 -1.20 -10.51
CA ALA A 15 10.69 -1.90 -11.43
C ALA A 15 9.90 -2.81 -12.38
N ARG A 16 10.12 -2.63 -13.68
CA ARG A 16 9.38 -3.32 -14.75
C ARG A 16 9.58 -4.85 -14.70
N GLU A 17 10.72 -5.31 -14.21
CA GLU A 17 11.06 -6.73 -14.03
C GLU A 17 10.23 -7.38 -12.92
N VAL A 18 10.14 -6.72 -11.75
CA VAL A 18 9.31 -7.16 -10.62
C VAL A 18 7.84 -7.17 -11.01
N TYR A 19 7.41 -6.15 -11.76
CA TYR A 19 6.06 -6.05 -12.29
C TYR A 19 5.69 -7.22 -13.24
N GLN A 20 6.59 -7.59 -14.16
CA GLN A 20 6.36 -8.71 -15.08
C GLN A 20 6.42 -10.07 -14.39
N ALA A 21 7.29 -10.23 -13.39
CA ALA A 21 7.39 -11.46 -12.61
C ALA A 21 6.13 -11.73 -11.77
N THR A 22 5.49 -10.68 -11.27
CA THR A 22 4.30 -10.78 -10.40
C THR A 22 2.97 -10.72 -11.15
N SER A 23 2.97 -10.33 -12.43
CA SER A 23 1.76 -10.26 -13.26
C SER A 23 2.01 -10.68 -14.71
N PRO A 24 2.07 -12.00 -14.99
CA PRO A 24 2.24 -12.47 -16.36
C PRO A 24 1.06 -12.02 -17.23
N ARG A 25 1.37 -11.37 -18.37
CA ARG A 25 0.37 -10.81 -19.32
C ARG A 25 -0.57 -11.86 -19.93
N SER A 26 -0.28 -13.16 -19.76
CA SER A 26 -1.09 -14.27 -20.24
C SER A 26 -2.36 -14.52 -19.42
N LEU A 27 -2.49 -13.95 -18.23
CA LEU A 27 -3.68 -14.10 -17.38
C LEU A 27 -4.66 -12.93 -17.62
N VAL A 28 -5.83 -13.20 -18.20
CA VAL A 28 -6.87 -12.19 -18.48
C VAL A 28 -7.30 -11.41 -17.20
N ALA A 29 -7.22 -12.06 -16.03
CA ALA A 29 -7.57 -11.48 -14.73
C ALA A 29 -6.38 -10.91 -13.92
N HIS A 30 -5.19 -10.78 -14.51
CA HIS A 30 -3.98 -10.33 -13.79
C HIS A 30 -4.16 -8.99 -13.08
N VAL A 31 -4.95 -8.07 -13.65
CA VAL A 31 -5.24 -6.76 -13.03
C VAL A 31 -5.96 -6.94 -11.70
N TRP A 32 -7.01 -7.76 -11.66
CA TRP A 32 -7.79 -8.00 -10.44
C TRP A 32 -7.00 -8.70 -9.35
N PHE A 33 -6.21 -9.72 -9.72
CA PHE A 33 -5.30 -10.38 -8.78
C PHE A 33 -4.27 -9.42 -8.20
N ARG A 34 -3.69 -8.56 -9.04
CA ARG A 34 -2.76 -7.51 -8.60
C ARG A 34 -3.41 -6.56 -7.59
N LYS A 35 -4.64 -6.11 -7.86
CA LYS A 35 -5.35 -5.21 -6.93
C LYS A 35 -5.73 -5.90 -5.61
N ALA A 36 -6.15 -7.17 -5.66
CA ALA A 36 -6.45 -7.95 -4.46
C ALA A 36 -5.19 -8.17 -3.59
N TYR A 37 -4.06 -8.47 -4.23
CA TYR A 37 -2.77 -8.57 -3.56
C TYR A 37 -2.36 -7.25 -2.91
N SER A 38 -2.51 -6.12 -3.61
CA SER A 38 -2.24 -4.79 -3.05
C SER A 38 -3.06 -4.51 -1.79
N LEU A 39 -4.35 -4.86 -1.78
CA LEU A 39 -5.19 -4.67 -0.59
C LEU A 39 -4.67 -5.45 0.62
N ILE A 40 -4.29 -6.72 0.43
CA ILE A 40 -3.73 -7.56 1.49
C ILE A 40 -2.38 -6.99 1.96
N ALA A 41 -1.50 -6.61 1.02
CA ALA A 41 -0.21 -6.03 1.34
C ALA A 41 -0.38 -4.73 2.16
N PHE A 42 -1.30 -3.84 1.75
CA PHE A 42 -1.61 -2.62 2.47
C PHE A 42 -2.24 -2.87 3.84
N ALA A 43 -3.01 -3.94 4.01
CA ALA A 43 -3.49 -4.37 5.33
C ALA A 43 -2.36 -4.79 6.27
N ILE A 44 -1.39 -5.58 5.77
CA ILE A 44 -0.21 -5.96 6.55
C ILE A 44 0.61 -4.72 6.93
N VAL A 45 0.87 -3.82 5.97
CA VAL A 45 1.59 -2.57 6.24
C VAL A 45 0.84 -1.69 7.24
N GLY A 46 -0.49 -1.60 7.14
CA GLY A 46 -1.34 -0.88 8.08
C GLY A 46 -1.28 -1.43 9.51
N TRP A 47 -1.23 -2.75 9.65
CA TRP A 47 -1.05 -3.41 10.94
C TRP A 47 0.33 -3.10 11.55
N ILE A 48 1.40 -3.20 10.75
CA ILE A 48 2.77 -2.84 11.18
C ILE A 48 2.85 -1.36 11.56
N ALA A 49 2.25 -0.47 10.76
CA ALA A 49 2.22 0.95 11.03
C ALA A 49 1.46 1.26 12.33
N ALA A 50 0.31 0.62 12.57
CA ALA A 50 -0.42 0.75 13.83
C ALA A 50 0.41 0.29 15.04
N HIS A 51 1.14 -0.83 14.90
CA HIS A 51 2.05 -1.33 15.93
C HIS A 51 3.21 -0.35 16.19
N ALA A 52 3.81 0.22 15.15
CA ALA A 52 4.88 1.22 15.26
C ALA A 52 4.38 2.52 15.92
N LEU A 53 3.14 2.91 15.62
CA LEU A 53 2.49 4.10 16.16
C LEU A 53 1.94 3.92 17.59
N ARG A 54 2.16 2.78 18.25
CA ARG A 54 1.69 2.54 19.63
C ARG A 54 2.14 3.60 20.64
N ARG A 55 3.25 4.29 20.39
CA ARG A 55 3.78 5.35 21.27
C ARG A 55 3.21 6.73 20.98
N VAL A 56 2.47 6.92 19.88
CA VAL A 56 1.86 8.19 19.52
C VAL A 56 0.55 8.36 20.28
N ARG A 57 0.47 9.42 21.10
CA ARG A 57 -0.61 9.67 22.06
C ARG A 57 -1.68 10.67 21.58
N TYR A 58 -1.37 11.44 20.54
CA TYR A 58 -2.11 12.65 20.17
C TYR A 58 -3.13 12.48 19.03
N PHE A 59 -3.05 11.39 18.26
CA PHE A 59 -3.94 11.15 17.12
C PHE A 59 -4.57 9.76 17.16
N PRO A 60 -5.80 9.59 16.65
CA PRO A 60 -6.40 8.27 16.51
C PRO A 60 -5.53 7.41 15.58
N ARG A 61 -4.83 6.44 16.18
CA ARG A 61 -3.81 5.57 15.55
C ARG A 61 -4.29 4.93 14.25
N VAL A 62 -5.57 4.58 14.19
CA VAL A 62 -6.23 3.99 13.02
C VAL A 62 -6.18 4.93 11.81
N TRP A 63 -6.55 6.19 11.98
CA TRP A 63 -6.56 7.17 10.89
C TRP A 63 -5.15 7.55 10.45
N LEU A 64 -4.20 7.63 11.39
CA LEU A 64 -2.80 7.92 11.07
C LEU A 64 -2.17 6.77 10.27
N SER A 65 -2.43 5.51 10.66
CA SER A 65 -1.98 4.34 9.90
C SER A 65 -2.60 4.31 8.50
N ALA A 66 -3.93 4.47 8.39
CA ALA A 66 -4.62 4.53 7.10
C ALA A 66 -4.05 5.64 6.20
N GLY A 67 -3.83 6.85 6.76
CA GLY A 67 -3.23 7.97 6.04
C GLY A 67 -1.81 7.70 5.54
N LEU A 68 -0.96 7.05 6.35
CA LEU A 68 0.40 6.67 5.94
C LEU A 68 0.37 5.67 4.78
N VAL A 69 -0.45 4.64 4.86
CA VAL A 69 -0.55 3.62 3.81
C VAL A 69 -1.16 4.19 2.53
N GLY A 70 -2.21 5.01 2.64
CA GLY A 70 -2.80 5.72 1.50
C GLY A 70 -1.81 6.67 0.82
N THR A 71 -1.04 7.42 1.61
CA THR A 71 0.00 8.32 1.07
C THR A 71 1.10 7.52 0.36
N TYR A 72 1.54 6.40 0.95
CA TYR A 72 2.51 5.52 0.33
C TYR A 72 2.00 4.95 -1.00
N SER A 73 0.74 4.52 -1.06
CA SER A 73 0.11 4.08 -2.31
C SER A 73 0.06 5.19 -3.36
N ALA A 74 -0.26 6.43 -2.96
CA ALA A 74 -0.26 7.58 -3.88
C ALA A 74 1.14 7.88 -4.44
N LEU A 75 2.19 7.72 -3.62
CA LEU A 75 3.57 7.88 -4.07
C LEU A 75 3.97 6.80 -5.09
N ILE A 76 3.52 5.56 -4.92
CA ILE A 76 3.74 4.49 -5.90
C ILE A 76 3.11 4.87 -7.25
N GLU A 77 1.87 5.37 -7.24
CA GLU A 77 1.17 5.81 -8.45
C GLU A 77 1.90 6.96 -9.17
N VAL A 78 2.34 7.97 -8.41
CA VAL A 78 3.13 9.09 -8.96
C VAL A 78 4.42 8.57 -9.58
N ALA A 79 5.14 7.67 -8.89
CA ALA A 79 6.38 7.11 -9.39
C ALA A 79 6.15 6.25 -10.64
N GLN A 80 5.09 5.43 -10.71
CA GLN A 80 4.74 4.65 -11.91
C GLN A 80 4.39 5.55 -13.09
N LYS A 81 3.73 6.70 -12.84
CA LYS A 81 3.40 7.68 -13.87
C LYS A 81 4.64 8.36 -14.44
N LEU A 82 5.62 8.68 -13.59
CA LEU A 82 6.93 9.20 -14.03
C LEU A 82 7.72 8.19 -14.88
N HIS A 83 7.51 6.89 -14.67
CA HIS A 83 8.11 5.82 -15.48
C HIS A 83 7.30 5.44 -16.73
N GLY A 84 6.28 6.25 -17.09
CA GLY A 84 5.52 6.08 -18.33
C GLY A 84 4.37 5.08 -18.27
N SER A 85 3.82 4.79 -17.08
CA SER A 85 2.57 4.03 -16.98
C SER A 85 1.41 4.78 -17.67
N THR A 86 0.69 4.07 -18.55
CA THR A 86 -0.48 4.59 -19.29
C THR A 86 -1.81 4.20 -18.64
N GLU A 87 -1.80 3.74 -17.38
CA GLU A 87 -3.02 3.32 -16.68
C GLU A 87 -3.98 4.52 -16.48
N SER A 88 -5.29 4.28 -16.63
CA SER A 88 -6.30 5.34 -16.52
C SER A 88 -6.38 5.88 -15.08
N TRP A 89 -6.61 7.18 -14.92
CA TRP A 89 -6.72 7.84 -13.62
C TRP A 89 -7.68 7.16 -12.64
N ARG A 90 -8.72 6.49 -13.16
CA ARG A 90 -9.70 5.71 -12.38
C ARG A 90 -9.06 4.52 -11.67
N TRP A 91 -8.10 3.86 -12.31
CA TRP A 91 -7.39 2.73 -11.73
C TRP A 91 -6.41 3.19 -10.65
N ASN A 92 -5.69 4.28 -10.89
CA ASN A 92 -4.80 4.88 -9.90
C ASN A 92 -5.56 5.31 -8.63
N LEU A 93 -6.76 5.86 -8.79
CA LEU A 93 -7.61 6.22 -7.65
C LEU A 93 -8.05 4.97 -6.87
N PHE A 94 -8.30 3.86 -7.57
CA PHE A 94 -8.63 2.58 -6.94
C PHE A 94 -7.46 2.07 -6.09
N ASP A 95 -6.22 2.16 -6.56
CA ASP A 95 -5.04 1.75 -5.77
C ASP A 95 -4.88 2.58 -4.50
N ILE A 96 -5.02 3.91 -4.61
CA ILE A 96 -4.97 4.81 -3.45
C ILE A 96 -6.08 4.46 -2.45
N ALA A 97 -7.29 4.17 -2.94
CA ALA A 97 -8.40 3.73 -2.10
C ALA A 97 -8.09 2.38 -1.44
N CYS A 98 -7.48 1.42 -2.15
CA CYS A 98 -7.00 0.18 -1.56
C CYS A 98 -5.93 0.40 -0.49
N GLY A 99 -5.02 1.37 -0.68
CA GLY A 99 -4.04 1.77 0.33
C GLY A 99 -4.71 2.28 1.61
N LEU A 100 -5.68 3.18 1.47
CA LEU A 100 -6.45 3.71 2.61
C LEU A 100 -7.26 2.62 3.32
N ILE A 101 -8.00 1.80 2.56
CA ILE A 101 -8.85 0.73 3.09
C ILE A 101 -7.99 -0.35 3.76
N GLY A 102 -6.93 -0.81 3.09
CA GLY A 102 -5.98 -1.76 3.65
C GLY A 102 -5.37 -1.23 4.94
N GLY A 103 -4.88 0.00 4.93
CA GLY A 103 -4.34 0.66 6.12
C GLY A 103 -5.32 0.70 7.29
N LEU A 104 -6.60 1.00 7.01
CA LEU A 104 -7.68 0.98 7.99
C LEU A 104 -7.93 -0.43 8.55
N ILE A 105 -8.08 -1.43 7.68
CA ILE A 105 -8.32 -2.84 8.06
C ILE A 105 -7.18 -3.33 8.97
N GLY A 106 -5.93 -3.12 8.56
CA GLY A 106 -4.76 -3.53 9.33
C GLY A 106 -4.70 -2.88 10.71
N ALA A 107 -5.00 -1.58 10.78
CA ALA A 107 -5.00 -0.86 12.05
C ALA A 107 -6.16 -1.27 12.98
N LEU A 108 -7.34 -1.58 12.42
CA LEU A 108 -8.46 -2.11 13.18
C LEU A 108 -8.16 -3.52 13.71
N ALA A 109 -7.60 -4.39 12.89
CA ALA A 109 -7.17 -5.73 13.31
C ALA A 109 -6.13 -5.64 14.45
N TYR A 110 -5.16 -4.72 14.35
CA TYR A 110 -4.20 -4.48 15.43
C TYR A 110 -4.91 -4.07 16.72
N ARG A 111 -5.84 -3.11 16.65
CA ARG A 111 -6.58 -2.63 17.82
C ARG A 111 -7.34 -3.77 18.52
N THR A 112 -8.03 -4.63 17.77
CA THR A 112 -8.76 -5.76 18.36
C THR A 112 -7.85 -6.78 19.05
N SER A 113 -6.60 -6.92 18.57
CA SER A 113 -5.59 -7.79 19.18
C SER A 113 -4.94 -7.18 20.43
N ASP A 114 -4.93 -5.85 20.58
CA ASP A 114 -4.39 -5.13 21.76
C ASP A 114 -5.40 -5.14 22.94
N ASP A 115 -6.69 -5.38 22.65
CA ASP A 115 -7.79 -5.40 23.63
C ASP A 115 -7.97 -6.77 24.35
N HIS A 116 -7.19 -7.81 23.97
CA HIS A 116 -7.18 -9.16 24.58
C HIS A 116 -5.86 -9.43 25.29
#